data_AF-A0AAW7VK18-F1
#
_entry.id   AF-A0AAW7VK18-F1
#
_cell.length_a   1.000
_cell.length_b   1.000
_cell.length_c   1.000
_cell.angle_alpha   90.00
_cell.angle_beta   90.00
_cell.angle_gamma   90.00
#
_symmetry.space_group_name_H-M   'P 1'
#
loop_
_entity.id
_entity.type
_entity.pdbx_description
1 polymer ?
#
loop_
_entity_poly.entity_id
_entity_poly.type
_entity_poly.pdbx_seq_one_letter_code
_entity_poly.pdbx_strand_id
1 'polypeptide(L)' 'MRDDRFNALKQEFDGAPEHTGDALLCVADMMKAAFFLISTSGYRSEGAEILNIASDYAEYVAEARYRRKFPEDVSHV' A
#
# COMPACT_ATOMS: atom_id res chain seq x y z
N MET A 1 11.34 5.15 -3.91
CA MET A 1 10.25 6.15 -3.98
C MET A 1 10.82 7.53 -3.62
N ARG A 2 10.19 8.66 -4.01
CA ARG A 2 10.61 9.98 -3.45
C ARG A 2 10.17 10.13 -1.99
N ASP A 3 10.94 10.85 -1.19
CA ASP A 3 10.68 10.98 0.26
C ASP A 3 9.38 11.67 0.60
N ASP A 4 8.97 12.67 -0.17
CA ASP A 4 7.69 13.37 -0.01
C ASP A 4 6.50 12.42 -0.13
N ARG A 5 6.49 11.57 -1.17
CA ARG A 5 5.49 10.52 -1.36
C ARG A 5 5.55 9.48 -0.25
N PHE A 6 6.75 9.02 0.12
CA PHE A 6 6.88 8.03 1.19
C PHE A 6 6.37 8.56 2.53
N ASN A 7 6.68 9.81 2.88
CA ASN A 7 6.21 10.43 4.11
C ASN A 7 4.68 10.64 4.11
N ALA A 8 4.11 11.01 2.97
CA ALA A 8 2.65 11.11 2.83
C ALA A 8 1.98 9.74 3.05
N LEU A 9 2.48 8.69 2.40
CA LEU A 9 1.96 7.32 2.57
C LEU A 9 2.15 6.79 3.99
N LYS A 10 3.29 7.09 4.61
CA LYS A 10 3.57 6.74 6.00
C LYS A 10 2.57 7.36 6.96
N GLN A 11 2.17 8.61 6.71
CA GLN A 11 1.14 9.28 7.50
C GLN A 11 -0.25 8.70 7.22
N GLU A 12 -0.56 8.39 5.96
CA GLU A 12 -1.84 7.79 5.56
C GLU A 12 -2.06 6.40 6.17
N PHE A 13 -1.00 5.60 6.26
CA PHE A 13 -1.04 4.23 6.79
C PHE A 13 -0.45 4.09 8.19
N ASP A 14 -0.44 5.17 8.98
CA ASP A 14 0.03 5.10 10.36
C ASP A 14 -0.80 4.09 11.17
N GLY A 15 -0.11 3.17 11.86
CA GLY A 15 -0.71 2.05 12.58
C GLY A 15 -1.09 0.83 11.73
N ALA A 16 -0.92 0.87 10.40
CA ALA A 16 -1.15 -0.29 9.54
C ALA A 16 -0.01 -1.34 9.63
N PRO A 17 -0.28 -2.64 9.41
CA PRO A 17 0.75 -3.69 9.47
C PRO A 17 1.86 -3.57 8.40
N GLU A 18 3.05 -3.09 8.77
CA GLU A 18 4.18 -3.02 7.83
C GLU A 18 4.86 -4.37 7.53
N HIS A 19 4.59 -5.39 8.34
CA HIS A 19 5.18 -6.70 8.12
C HIS A 19 4.63 -7.31 6.85
N THR A 20 5.52 -7.69 5.93
CA THR A 20 5.17 -8.01 4.54
C THR A 20 4.14 -9.14 4.41
N GLY A 21 4.15 -10.11 5.32
CA GLY A 21 3.16 -11.19 5.34
C GLY A 21 1.75 -10.68 5.64
N ASP A 22 1.62 -9.84 6.67
CA ASP A 22 0.34 -9.29 7.12
C ASP A 22 -0.20 -8.26 6.11
N ALA A 23 0.69 -7.41 5.60
CA ALA A 23 0.37 -6.47 4.54
C ALA A 23 -0.18 -7.16 3.27
N LEU A 24 0.42 -8.29 2.87
CA LEU A 24 -0.03 -9.04 1.70
C LEU A 24 -1.46 -9.57 1.89
N LEU A 25 -1.81 -10.02 3.10
CA LEU A 25 -3.18 -10.44 3.42
C LEU A 25 -4.15 -9.26 3.32
N CYS A 26 -3.80 -8.11 3.88
CA CYS A 26 -4.62 -6.89 3.78
C CYS A 26 -4.85 -6.47 2.33
N VAL A 27 -3.81 -6.45 1.50
CA VAL A 27 -3.94 -6.12 0.06
C VAL A 27 -4.85 -7.14 -0.64
N ALA A 28 -4.69 -8.44 -0.38
CA ALA A 28 -5.53 -9.47 -0.97
C ALA A 28 -7.01 -9.30 -0.58
N ASP A 29 -7.30 -8.92 0.66
CA ASP A 29 -8.67 -8.70 1.13
C ASP A 29 -9.27 -7.42 0.53
N MET A 30 -8.48 -6.34 0.40
CA MET A 30 -8.90 -5.14 -0.34
C MET A 30 -9.22 -5.46 -1.81
N MET A 31 -8.39 -6.27 -2.49
CA MET A 31 -8.65 -6.68 -3.87
C MET A 31 -9.96 -7.47 -4.00
N LYS A 32 -10.25 -8.39 -3.08
CA LYS A 32 -11.52 -9.14 -3.06
C LYS A 32 -12.71 -8.21 -2.84
N ALA A 33 -12.61 -7.28 -1.88
CA ALA A 33 -13.65 -6.31 -1.59
C ALA A 33 -13.92 -5.38 -2.79
N ALA A 34 -12.85 -4.88 -3.41
CA ALA A 34 -12.93 -4.07 -4.63
C ALA A 34 -13.63 -4.83 -5.77
N PHE A 35 -13.23 -6.08 -6.02
CA PHE A 35 -13.83 -6.90 -7.07
C PHE A 35 -15.32 -7.14 -6.82
N PHE A 36 -15.70 -7.41 -5.57
CA PHE A 36 -17.09 -7.55 -5.17
C PHE A 36 -17.89 -6.27 -5.47
N LEU A 37 -17.38 -5.10 -5.10
CA LEU A 37 -18.06 -3.81 -5.33
C LEU A 37 -18.13 -3.44 -6.81
N ILE A 38 -17.05 -3.62 -7.57
CA ILE A 38 -17.03 -3.39 -9.03
C ILE A 38 -18.07 -4.26 -9.74
N SER A 39 -18.24 -5.50 -9.27
CA SER A 39 -19.21 -6.45 -9.82
C SER A 39 -20.64 -6.18 -9.35
N THR A 40 -20.84 -5.31 -8.36
CA THR A 40 -22.15 -4.95 -7.83
C THR A 40 -22.63 -3.64 -8.46
N SER A 41 -23.84 -3.64 -9.02
CA SER A 41 -24.42 -2.44 -9.64
C SER A 41 -24.44 -1.27 -8.66
N GLY A 42 -23.91 -0.12 -9.08
CA GLY A 42 -23.89 1.10 -8.29
C GLY A 42 -22.64 1.31 -7.42
N TYR A 43 -21.74 0.33 -7.27
CA TYR A 43 -20.56 0.45 -6.40
C TYR A 43 -19.21 0.42 -7.14
N ARG A 44 -19.23 0.73 -8.44
CA ARG A 44 -18.02 0.66 -9.28
C ARG A 44 -16.94 1.65 -8.86
N SER A 45 -17.35 2.87 -8.48
CA SER A 45 -16.46 3.92 -7.98
C SER A 45 -15.76 3.49 -6.70
N GLU A 46 -16.51 2.98 -5.73
CA GLU A 46 -16.04 2.57 -4.42
C GLU A 46 -15.06 1.41 -4.54
N GLY A 47 -15.35 0.45 -5.42
CA GLY A 47 -14.42 -0.63 -5.69
C GLY A 47 -13.12 -0.14 -6.36
N ALA A 48 -13.17 0.87 -7.22
CA ALA A 48 -11.97 1.48 -7.80
C ALA A 48 -11.13 2.24 -6.75
N GLU A 49 -11.77 2.94 -5.82
CA GLU A 49 -11.08 3.60 -4.70
C GLU A 49 -10.37 2.59 -3.79
N ILE A 50 -11.00 1.45 -3.49
CA ILE A 50 -10.34 0.40 -2.72
C ILE A 50 -9.11 -0.16 -3.46
N LEU A 51 -9.14 -0.25 -4.79
CA LEU A 51 -7.94 -0.64 -5.56
C LEU A 51 -6.82 0.40 -5.46
N ASN A 52 -7.16 1.69 -5.48
CA ASN A 52 -6.18 2.76 -5.30
C ASN A 52 -5.53 2.66 -3.91
N ILE A 53 -6.32 2.47 -2.85
CA ILE A 53 -5.82 2.29 -1.48
C ILE A 53 -4.92 1.04 -1.38
N ALA A 54 -5.33 -0.08 -1.99
CA ALA A 54 -4.53 -1.31 -1.99
C ALA A 54 -3.18 -1.12 -2.69
N SER A 55 -3.18 -0.37 -3.80
CA SER A 55 -1.97 -0.01 -4.53
C SER A 55 -1.05 0.87 -3.70
N ASP A 56 -1.56 1.93 -3.10
CA ASP A 56 -0.80 2.87 -2.27
C ASP A 56 -0.23 2.17 -1.04
N TYR A 57 -0.99 1.25 -0.43
CA TYR A 57 -0.53 0.47 0.71
C TYR A 57 0.58 -0.52 0.32
N ALA A 58 0.46 -1.18 -0.84
CA ALA A 58 1.52 -2.04 -1.36
C ALA A 58 2.80 -1.24 -1.67
N GLU A 59 2.66 -0.04 -2.23
CA GLU A 59 3.76 0.89 -2.50
C GLU A 59 4.50 1.25 -1.20
N TYR A 60 3.73 1.64 -0.18
CA TYR A 60 4.25 1.98 1.15
C TYR A 60 5.05 0.83 1.76
N VAL A 61 4.45 -0.36 1.83
CA VAL A 61 5.07 -1.53 2.47
C VAL A 61 6.33 -1.98 1.73
N ALA A 62 6.31 -1.93 0.39
CA ALA A 62 7.48 -2.26 -0.42
C ALA A 62 8.65 -1.32 -0.14
N GLU A 63 8.39 -0.02 -0.09
CA GLU A 63 9.40 1.01 0.19
C GLU A 63 9.88 0.95 1.64
N ALA A 64 8.98 0.78 2.63
CA ALA A 64 9.33 0.63 4.03
C ALA A 64 10.27 -0.58 4.25
N ARG A 65 9.99 -1.70 3.57
CA ARG A 65 10.87 -2.88 3.56
C ARG A 65 12.21 -2.56 2.89
N TYR A 66 12.22 -1.87 1.76
CA TYR A 66 13.44 -1.50 1.04
C TYR A 66 14.36 -0.64 1.90
N ARG A 67 13.84 0.45 2.49
CA ARG A 67 14.60 1.36 3.38
C ARG A 67 15.13 0.66 4.63
N ARG A 68 14.38 -0.30 5.18
CA ARG A 68 14.84 -1.13 6.32
C ARG A 68 16.00 -2.05 5.93
N LYS A 69 16.01 -2.57 4.70
CA LYS A 69 17.06 -3.45 4.18
C LYS A 69 18.31 -2.67 3.76
N PHE A 70 18.14 -1.46 3.26
CA PHE A 70 19.20 -0.58 2.78
C PHE A 70 19.03 0.81 3.41
N PRO A 71 19.48 1.00 4.66
CA PRO A 71 19.53 2.34 5.25
C PRO A 71 20.44 3.22 4.39
N GLU A 72 20.12 4.51 4.28
CA GLU A 72 20.73 5.51 3.38
C GLU A 72 22.26 5.70 3.54
N ASP A 73 22.94 4.96 4.43
CA ASP A 73 24.40 4.87 4.53
C ASP A 73 25.07 4.08 3.39
N VAL A 74 24.32 3.49 2.45
CA VAL A 74 24.91 2.98 1.22
C VAL A 74 25.04 4.12 0.22
N SER A 75 26.08 4.94 0.41
CA SER A 75 26.61 5.88 -0.58
C SER A 75 26.76 5.15 -1.93
N HIS A 76 25.86 5.42 -2.87
CA HIS A 76 26.02 5.01 -4.26
C HIS A 76 27.05 5.96 -4.92
N VAL A 77 28.32 5.55 -4.88
CA VAL A 77 29.36 6.03 -5.81
C VAL A 77 29.16 5.40 -7.17
#